data_AF-A0A317Q4P4-F1
#
_entry.id   AF-A0A317Q4P4-F1
#
_cell.length_a   1.000
_cell.length_b   1.000
_cell.length_c   1.000
_cell.angle_alpha   90.00
_cell.angle_beta   90.00
_cell.angle_gamma   90.00
#
_symmetry.space_group_name_H-M   'P 1'
#
loop_
_entity.id
_entity.type
_entity.pdbx_description
1 polymer ?
#
loop_
_entity_poly.entity_id
_entity_poly.type
_entity_poly.pdbx_seq_one_letter_code
_entity_poly.pdbx_strand_id
1 'polypeptide(L)' 'MAQDAVRSRNVSISFACQLFVVSESCYRYQSQLNEENEVIADWLLRITGSQRNWGFGLCFLYLRNVKGFRFNHKRV' A
#
# COMPACT_ATOMS: atom_id res chain seq x y z
N MET A 1 9.44 -7.11 11.86
CA MET A 1 10.16 -8.39 12.13
C MET A 1 11.68 -8.23 12.04
N ALA A 2 12.27 -8.11 10.85
CA ALA A 2 13.73 -7.90 10.73
C ALA A 2 14.18 -6.54 11.32
N GLN A 3 13.43 -5.47 11.05
CA GLN A 3 13.64 -4.15 11.68
C GLN A 3 13.53 -4.21 13.21
N ASP A 4 12.58 -4.99 13.74
CA ASP A 4 12.39 -5.14 15.18
C ASP A 4 13.55 -5.91 15.82
N ALA A 5 14.09 -6.93 15.16
CA ALA A 5 15.25 -7.66 15.65
C ALA A 5 16.50 -6.77 15.73
N VAL A 6 16.75 -5.95 14.71
CA VAL A 6 17.83 -4.94 14.73
C VAL A 6 17.62 -3.96 15.88
N ARG A 7 16.40 -3.44 16.06
CA ARG A 7 16.08 -2.45 17.11
C ARG A 7 16.15 -3.04 18.54
N SER A 8 15.68 -4.26 18.74
CA SER A 8 15.53 -4.88 20.08
C SER A 8 16.75 -5.68 20.54
N ARG A 9 17.54 -6.23 19.61
CA ARG A 9 18.67 -7.13 19.91
C ARG A 9 20.02 -6.61 19.41
N ASN A 10 20.07 -5.40 18.84
CA ASN A 10 21.28 -4.74 18.34
C ASN A 10 22.12 -5.63 17.40
N VAL A 11 21.44 -6.42 16.55
CA VAL A 11 22.08 -7.25 15.52
C VAL A 11 22.27 -6.45 14.23
N SER A 12 23.25 -6.85 13.41
CA SER A 12 23.48 -6.18 12.12
C SER A 12 22.29 -6.40 11.16
N ILE A 13 22.07 -5.45 10.26
CA ILE A 13 20.99 -5.50 9.26
C ILE A 13 21.14 -6.75 8.37
N SER A 14 22.35 -7.03 7.90
CA SER A 14 22.61 -8.19 7.04
C SER A 14 22.33 -9.51 7.78
N PHE A 15 22.70 -9.62 9.06
CA PHE A 15 22.38 -10.80 9.87
C PHE A 15 20.87 -10.97 10.06
N ALA A 16 20.16 -9.88 10.38
CA ALA A 16 18.70 -9.93 10.49
C ALA A 16 18.03 -10.31 9.16
N CYS A 17 18.49 -9.76 8.03
CA CYS A 17 17.96 -10.08 6.71
C CYS A 17 18.15 -11.57 6.36
N GLN A 18 19.32 -12.14 6.67
CA GLN A 18 19.59 -13.57 6.50
C GLN A 18 18.71 -14.44 7.40
N LEU A 19 18.59 -14.06 8.68
CA LEU A 19 17.80 -14.80 9.67
C LEU A 19 16.31 -14.89 9.28
N PHE A 20 15.76 -13.80 8.73
CA PHE A 20 14.35 -13.72 8.34
C PHE A 20 14.10 -14.01 6.86
N VAL A 21 15.13 -14.38 6.09
CA VAL A 21 15.04 -14.65 4.64
C VAL A 21 14.36 -13.49 3.88
N VAL A 22 14.75 -12.27 4.21
CA VAL A 22 14.28 -11.05 3.53
C VAL A 22 15.45 -10.36 2.84
N SER A 23 15.16 -9.71 1.71
CA SER A 23 16.19 -8.90 1.05
C SER A 23 16.46 -7.61 1.83
N GLU A 24 17.69 -7.11 1.73
CA GLU A 24 18.04 -5.82 2.31
C GLU A 24 17.22 -4.66 1.73
N SER A 25 16.76 -4.78 0.49
CA SER A 25 15.84 -3.81 -0.14
C SER A 25 14.47 -3.82 0.52
N CYS A 26 13.93 -5.00 0.86
CA CYS A 26 12.71 -5.11 1.66
C CYS A 26 12.91 -4.56 3.07
N TYR A 27 14.06 -4.81 3.70
CA TYR A 27 14.37 -4.23 5.02
C TYR A 27 14.37 -2.70 5.00
N ARG A 28 14.93 -2.09 3.95
CA ARG A 28 14.99 -0.62 3.79
C ARG A 28 13.69 -0.02 3.27
N TYR A 29 12.75 -0.84 2.79
CA TYR A 29 11.46 -0.34 2.33
C TYR A 29 10.71 0.33 3.49
N GLN A 30 10.39 1.60 3.30
CA GLN A 30 9.50 2.33 4.19
C GLN A 30 8.19 2.58 3.45
N SER A 31 7.08 2.14 4.04
CA SER A 31 5.76 2.50 3.53
C SER A 31 5.62 4.00 3.61
N GLN A 32 5.48 4.66 2.47
CA GLN A 32 5.12 6.07 2.45
C GLN A 32 3.65 6.16 2.87
N LEU A 33 3.40 6.80 4.02
CA LEU A 33 2.09 7.36 4.36
C LEU A 33 1.79 8.38 3.27
N ASN A 34 0.99 7.96 2.29
CA ASN A 34 0.66 8.77 1.16
C ASN A 34 -0.76 9.28 1.40
N GLU A 35 -0.91 10.59 1.54
CA GLU A 35 -2.20 11.28 1.63
C GLU A 35 -3.14 10.86 0.46
N GLU A 36 -2.57 10.47 -0.68
CA GLU A 36 -3.29 9.90 -1.81
C GLU A 36 -4.06 8.62 -1.45
N ASN A 37 -3.56 7.78 -0.53
CA ASN A 37 -4.26 6.58 -0.09
C ASN A 37 -5.54 6.89 0.69
N GLU A 38 -5.52 7.94 1.51
CA GLU A 38 -6.71 8.41 2.22
C GLU A 38 -7.76 8.92 1.23
N VAL A 39 -7.32 9.68 0.22
CA VAL A 39 -8.21 10.15 -0.86
C VAL A 39 -8.80 8.99 -1.64
N ILE A 40 -7.99 7.99 -2.00
CA ILE A 40 -8.46 6.76 -2.68
C ILE A 40 -9.51 6.05 -1.82
N ALA A 41 -9.25 5.87 -0.52
CA ALA A 41 -10.15 5.18 0.39
C ALA A 41 -11.50 5.91 0.53
N ASP A 42 -11.50 7.23 0.74
CA ASP A 42 -12.73 8.04 0.82
C ASP A 42 -13.56 7.93 -0.47
N TRP A 43 -12.91 7.99 -1.63
CA TRP A 43 -13.59 7.81 -2.92
C TRP A 43 -14.20 6.43 -3.09
N LEU A 44 -13.48 5.37 -2.73
CA LEU A 44 -13.98 4.00 -2.84
C LEU A 44 -15.17 3.77 -1.91
N LEU A 45 -15.15 4.30 -0.68
CA LEU A 45 -16.28 4.23 0.24
C LEU A 45 -17.53 4.93 -0.33
N ARG A 46 -17.35 6.12 -0.93
CA ARG A 46 -18.46 6.86 -1.57
C ARG A 46 -19.05 6.10 -2.76
N ILE A 47 -18.19 5.54 -3.61
CA ILE A 47 -18.63 4.80 -4.81
C ILE A 47 -19.34 3.52 -4.41
N THR A 48 -18.76 2.72 -3.52
CA THR A 48 -19.35 1.44 -3.09
C THR A 48 -20.65 1.65 -2.29
N GLY A 49 -20.77 2.75 -1.55
CA GLY A 49 -22.02 3.12 -0.88
C GLY A 49 -23.15 3.49 -1.85
N SER A 50 -22.81 4.13 -2.98
CA SER A 50 -23.79 4.61 -3.97
C SER A 50 -24.10 3.59 -5.07
N GLN A 51 -23.11 2.79 -5.46
CA GLN A 51 -23.13 1.86 -6.59
C GLN A 51 -22.85 0.43 -6.13
N ARG A 52 -23.81 -0.14 -5.39
CA ARG A 52 -23.65 -1.46 -4.73
C ARG A 52 -23.40 -2.63 -5.70
N ASN A 53 -23.76 -2.50 -6.97
CA ASN A 53 -23.57 -3.53 -7.99
C ASN A 53 -22.21 -3.42 -8.70
N TRP A 54 -21.41 -2.40 -8.41
CA TRP A 54 -20.12 -2.22 -9.06
C TRP A 54 -19.06 -3.09 -8.37
N GLY A 55 -18.39 -3.92 -9.17
CA GLY A 55 -17.15 -4.55 -8.76
C GLY A 55 -15.98 -3.58 -8.82
N PHE A 56 -14.85 -4.00 -8.23
CA PHE A 56 -13.60 -3.24 -8.17
C PHE A 56 -13.19 -2.57 -9.49
N GLY A 57 -13.24 -3.32 -10.61
CA GLY A 57 -12.83 -2.80 -11.92
C GLY A 57 -13.64 -1.59 -12.38
N LEU A 58 -14.94 -1.56 -12.07
CA LEU A 58 -15.80 -0.42 -12.41
C LEU A 58 -15.50 0.78 -11.53
N CYS A 59 -15.24 0.58 -10.23
CA CYS A 59 -14.81 1.64 -9.32
C CYS A 59 -13.51 2.29 -9.82
N PHE A 60 -12.51 1.48 -10.19
CA PHE A 60 -11.24 1.97 -10.73
C PHE A 60 -11.42 2.73 -12.05
N LEU A 61 -12.19 2.18 -13.01
CA LEU A 61 -12.43 2.83 -14.29
C LEU A 61 -13.18 4.16 -14.12
N TYR A 62 -14.11 4.25 -13.18
CA TYR A 62 -14.79 5.50 -12.86
C TYR A 62 -13.82 6.56 -12.32
N LEU A 63 -12.98 6.18 -11.34
CA LEU A 63 -11.99 7.09 -10.79
C LEU A 63 -11.01 7.59 -11.86
N ARG A 64 -10.59 6.70 -12.76
CA ARG A 64 -9.65 7.05 -13.83
C ARG A 64 -10.26 7.88 -14.95
N ASN A 65 -11.42 7.47 -15.46
CA ASN A 65 -11.97 8.03 -16.69
C ASN A 65 -12.99 9.15 -16.44
N VAL A 66 -13.71 9.12 -15.31
CA VAL A 66 -14.72 10.13 -14.98
C VAL A 66 -14.16 11.18 -14.04
N LYS A 67 -13.46 10.77 -12.97
CA LYS A 67 -12.82 11.71 -12.04
C LYS A 67 -11.43 12.17 -12.49
N GLY A 68 -10.82 11.48 -13.45
CA GLY A 68 -9.52 11.86 -14.02
C GLY A 68 -8.32 11.55 -13.13
N PHE A 69 -8.51 10.76 -12.06
CA PHE A 69 -7.41 10.38 -11.18
C PHE A 69 -6.44 9.44 -11.91
N ARG A 70 -5.13 9.72 -11.81
CA ARG A 70 -4.07 8.89 -12.39
C ARG A 70 -3.52 7.87 -11.40
N PHE A 71 -4.40 7.36 -10.54
CA PHE A 71 -4.02 6.38 -9.53
C PHE A 71 -3.49 5.09 -10.17
N ASN A 72 -2.49 4.51 -9.54
CA ASN A 72 -2.03 3.18 -9.91
C ASN A 72 -3.11 2.15 -9.53
N HIS A 73 -3.49 1.28 -10.45
CA HIS A 73 -4.49 0.22 -10.20
C HIS A 73 -4.11 -0.73 -9.06
N LYS A 74 -2.82 -0.81 -8.68
CA LYS A 74 -2.37 -1.57 -7.50
C LYS A 74 -2.61 -0.85 -6.16
N ARG A 75 -3.00 0.43 -6.19
CA ARG A 75 -3.26 1.28 -5.02
C ARG A 75 -4.74 1.56 -4.80
N VAL A 76 -5.56 1.42 -5.84
CA VAL A 76 -7.02 1.52 -5.79
C VAL A 76 -7.58 0.18 -5.38
#